data_AF-G7Q8B1-F1
#
_entry.id   AF-G7Q8B1-F1
#
_cell.length_a   1.000
_cell.length_b   1.000
_cell.length_c   1.000
_cell.angle_alpha   90.00
_cell.angle_beta   90.00
_cell.angle_gamma   90.00
#
_symmetry.space_group_name_H-M   'P 1'
#
loop_
_entity.id
_entity.type
_entity.pdbx_description
1 polymer ?
#
loop_
_entity_poly.entity_id
_entity_poly.type
_entity_poly.pdbx_seq_one_letter_code
_entity_poly.pdbx_strand_id
1 'polypeptide(L)'
;MKRMFLAGLLAAALLPVTARAGVTLEGDTCRQVFDDPRAEHIDCRTGFRLDQATRGRLESNTFGLLSDLTCAADISAKRSEVIGLVRAGGDVALPQQEVRCRLVSGGDPVGVRFHLAPVVRIDRKTNKAVDARLGIRDLTGLPEPLATAVAEFLNGDPTLRKSLIQAANEILPNLPKR
;
A
#
# COMPACT_ATOMS: atom_id res chain seq x y z
N MET A 1 11.22 -51.32 -30.69
CA MET A 1 10.99 -49.96 -31.18
C MET A 1 10.19 -49.21 -30.12
N LYS A 2 10.80 -48.18 -29.52
CA LYS A 2 10.31 -47.44 -28.34
C LYS A 2 9.47 -46.26 -28.86
N ARG A 3 8.18 -46.20 -28.53
CA ARG A 3 7.37 -44.99 -28.77
C ARG A 3 7.23 -44.21 -27.46
N MET A 4 7.83 -43.04 -27.52
CA MET A 4 7.97 -42.01 -26.49
C MET A 4 6.75 -41.10 -26.60
N PHE A 5 5.99 -40.94 -25.52
CA PHE A 5 5.03 -39.84 -25.37
C PHE A 5 5.20 -39.28 -23.96
N LEU A 6 6.06 -38.25 -23.84
CA LEU A 6 6.03 -37.34 -22.69
C LEU A 6 4.87 -36.37 -22.92
N ALA A 7 3.81 -36.52 -22.13
CA ALA A 7 2.79 -35.50 -21.99
C ALA A 7 3.37 -34.37 -21.11
N GLY A 8 3.65 -33.22 -21.74
CA GLY A 8 3.90 -31.98 -21.04
C GLY A 8 2.60 -31.47 -20.43
N LEU A 9 2.64 -31.11 -19.14
CA LEU A 9 1.67 -30.19 -18.57
C LEU A 9 2.41 -28.92 -18.16
N LEU A 10 1.90 -27.83 -18.72
CA LEU A 10 2.27 -26.45 -18.47
C LEU A 10 2.35 -26.17 -16.97
N ALA A 11 3.54 -25.82 -16.49
CA ALA A 11 3.68 -25.02 -15.28
C ALA A 11 3.23 -23.60 -15.63
N ALA A 12 1.98 -23.27 -15.30
CA ALA A 12 1.53 -21.89 -15.27
C ALA A 12 2.41 -21.14 -14.26
N ALA A 13 3.27 -20.25 -14.76
CA ALA A 13 4.06 -19.33 -13.94
C ALA A 13 3.09 -18.36 -13.25
N LEU A 14 2.60 -18.75 -12.07
CA LEU A 14 1.99 -17.83 -11.12
C LEU A 14 3.08 -16.86 -10.67
N LEU A 15 3.05 -15.64 -11.21
CA LEU A 15 3.88 -14.54 -10.73
C LEU A 15 3.68 -14.42 -9.21
N PRO A 16 4.76 -14.24 -8.41
CA PRO A 16 4.61 -14.12 -6.97
C PRO A 16 3.89 -12.81 -6.67
N VAL A 17 2.65 -12.92 -6.19
CA VAL A 17 1.95 -11.81 -5.57
C VAL A 17 2.73 -11.46 -4.31
N THR A 18 3.41 -10.32 -4.31
CA THR A 18 4.10 -9.81 -3.13
C THR A 18 3.08 -9.45 -2.06
N ALA A 19 2.95 -10.31 -1.05
CA ALA A 19 2.17 -10.04 0.15
C ALA A 19 3.02 -9.26 1.16
N ARG A 20 2.44 -8.22 1.75
CA ARG A 20 2.95 -7.57 2.97
C ARG A 20 1.99 -7.87 4.11
N ALA A 21 2.45 -7.72 5.34
CA ALA A 21 1.56 -7.91 6.47
C ALA A 21 0.30 -7.02 6.32
N GLY A 22 -0.88 -7.62 6.31
CA GLY A 22 -2.14 -6.89 6.25
C GLY A 22 -2.67 -6.58 4.85
N VAL A 23 -1.82 -6.65 3.82
CA VAL A 23 -2.21 -6.35 2.44
C VAL A 23 -1.52 -7.24 1.41
N THR A 24 -2.26 -7.56 0.36
CA THR A 24 -1.77 -8.17 -0.86
C THR A 24 -1.63 -7.07 -1.91
N LEU A 25 -0.45 -6.91 -2.51
CA LEU A 25 -0.24 -5.90 -3.56
C LEU A 25 -0.78 -6.40 -4.89
N GLU A 26 -1.49 -5.54 -5.61
CA GLU A 26 -2.08 -5.82 -6.92
C GLU A 26 -1.61 -4.77 -7.93
N GLY A 27 -0.96 -5.19 -9.01
CA GLY A 27 -0.50 -4.28 -10.07
C GLY A 27 0.49 -3.21 -9.60
N ASP A 28 1.27 -3.48 -8.54
CA ASP A 28 2.28 -2.54 -8.02
C ASP A 28 3.46 -2.41 -8.99
N THR A 29 3.63 -1.19 -9.52
CA THR A 29 4.73 -0.78 -10.41
C THR A 29 5.70 0.15 -9.71
N CYS A 30 5.38 0.61 -8.49
CA CYS A 30 6.16 1.63 -7.81
C CYS A 30 7.54 1.14 -7.44
N ARG A 31 7.71 -0.16 -7.14
CA ARG A 31 9.03 -0.70 -6.80
C ARG A 31 10.06 -0.49 -7.91
N GLN A 32 9.67 -0.73 -9.16
CA GLN A 32 10.55 -0.58 -10.33
C GLN A 32 11.00 0.87 -10.50
N VAL A 33 10.07 1.81 -10.29
CA VAL A 33 10.37 3.25 -10.36
C VAL A 33 11.33 3.65 -9.26
N PHE A 34 11.10 3.25 -8.00
CA PHE A 34 12.01 3.56 -6.90
C PHE A 34 13.41 2.97 -7.09
N ASP A 35 13.51 1.75 -7.64
CA ASP A 35 14.77 1.06 -7.89
C ASP A 35 15.54 1.60 -9.11
N ASP A 36 14.91 2.37 -10.02
CA ASP A 36 15.62 3.07 -11.10
C ASP A 36 16.25 4.38 -10.58
N PRO A 37 17.59 4.48 -10.48
CA PRO A 37 18.26 5.69 -9.99
C PRO A 37 18.17 6.88 -10.97
N ARG A 38 17.78 6.65 -12.23
CA ARG A 38 17.72 7.68 -13.28
C ARG A 38 16.37 8.38 -13.35
N ALA A 39 15.32 7.80 -12.75
CA ALA A 39 13.98 8.36 -12.80
C ALA A 39 13.90 9.66 -11.99
N GLU A 40 13.78 10.81 -12.66
CA GLU A 40 13.66 12.11 -11.98
C GLU A 40 12.31 12.32 -11.31
N HIS A 41 11.27 11.64 -11.80
CA HIS A 41 9.91 11.67 -11.27
C HIS A 41 9.50 10.26 -10.83
N ILE A 42 8.80 10.20 -9.71
CA ILE A 42 8.09 9.01 -9.29
C ILE A 42 6.71 9.15 -9.94
N ASP A 43 6.44 8.30 -10.92
CA ASP A 43 5.13 8.16 -11.55
C ASP A 43 4.86 6.67 -11.70
N CYS A 44 3.98 6.16 -10.85
CA CYS A 44 3.71 4.73 -10.78
C CYS A 44 2.30 4.46 -10.26
N ARG A 45 1.78 3.30 -10.61
CA ARG A 45 0.54 2.77 -10.04
C ARG A 45 0.85 1.76 -8.95
N THR A 46 0.11 1.84 -7.85
CA THR A 46 0.05 0.79 -6.83
C THR A 46 -1.39 0.42 -6.55
N GLY A 47 -1.65 -0.86 -6.33
CA GLY A 47 -2.91 -1.37 -5.84
C GLY A 47 -2.70 -2.28 -4.65
N PHE A 48 -3.69 -2.38 -3.79
CA PHE A 48 -3.68 -3.32 -2.68
C PHE A 48 -5.07 -3.82 -2.35
N ARG A 49 -5.13 -5.04 -1.84
CA ARG A 49 -6.29 -5.61 -1.18
C ARG A 49 -5.92 -6.02 0.23
N LEU A 50 -6.86 -5.92 1.17
CA LEU A 50 -6.63 -6.42 2.51
C LEU A 50 -6.44 -7.94 2.50
N ASP A 51 -5.48 -8.45 3.27
CA ASP A 51 -5.34 -9.90 3.46
C ASP A 51 -6.54 -10.48 4.25
N GLN A 52 -6.67 -11.81 4.30
CA GLN A 52 -7.82 -12.44 4.97
C GLN A 52 -7.96 -12.04 6.44
N ALA A 53 -6.84 -12.00 7.19
CA ALA A 53 -6.86 -11.66 8.60
C ALA A 53 -7.29 -10.19 8.82
N THR A 54 -6.88 -9.29 7.93
CA THR A 54 -7.16 -7.85 8.01
C THR A 54 -8.57 -7.53 7.52
N ARG A 55 -9.08 -8.28 6.53
CA ARG A 55 -10.50 -8.25 6.17
C ARG A 55 -11.39 -8.67 7.34
N GLY A 56 -11.03 -9.74 8.06
CA GLY A 56 -11.78 -10.14 9.26
C GLY A 56 -11.79 -9.06 10.36
N ARG A 57 -10.70 -8.29 10.51
CA ARG A 57 -10.67 -7.14 11.43
C ARG A 57 -11.51 -5.97 10.95
N LEU A 58 -11.48 -5.66 9.65
CA LEU A 58 -12.35 -4.64 9.05
C LEU A 58 -13.82 -5.00 9.28
N GLU A 59 -14.20 -6.25 9.01
CA GLU A 59 -15.55 -6.76 9.18
C GLU A 59 -15.98 -6.68 10.65
N SER A 60 -15.13 -7.14 11.57
CA SER A 60 -15.37 -7.02 13.00
C SER A 60 -15.56 -5.57 13.45
N ASN A 61 -14.68 -4.66 13.02
CA ASN A 61 -14.71 -3.25 13.43
C ASN A 61 -15.89 -2.47 12.82
N THR A 62 -16.48 -3.01 11.76
CA THR A 62 -17.63 -2.40 11.05
C THR A 62 -18.92 -3.18 11.31
N PHE A 63 -18.92 -4.08 12.29
CA PHE A 63 -20.08 -4.91 12.67
C PHE A 63 -20.67 -5.70 11.48
N GLY A 64 -19.82 -6.18 10.58
CA GLY A 64 -20.24 -6.94 9.39
C GLY A 64 -20.72 -6.07 8.22
N LEU A 65 -20.73 -4.75 8.37
CA LEU A 65 -21.18 -3.85 7.30
C LEU A 65 -20.22 -3.86 6.11
N LEU A 66 -18.93 -4.07 6.35
CA LEU A 66 -17.89 -4.06 5.32
C LEU A 66 -17.07 -5.36 5.36
N SER A 67 -17.02 -6.08 4.24
CA SER A 67 -16.36 -7.39 4.18
C SER A 67 -15.09 -7.38 3.33
N ASP A 68 -14.91 -6.38 2.47
CA ASP A 68 -13.73 -6.28 1.62
C ASP A 68 -13.41 -4.83 1.25
N LEU A 69 -12.13 -4.62 0.95
CA LEU A 69 -11.60 -3.35 0.48
C LEU A 69 -10.42 -3.64 -0.47
N THR A 70 -10.57 -3.20 -1.71
CA THR A 70 -9.51 -3.21 -2.73
C THR A 70 -9.30 -1.78 -3.21
N CYS A 71 -8.06 -1.31 -3.19
CA CYS A 71 -7.67 0.06 -3.46
C CYS A 71 -6.63 0.14 -4.57
N ALA A 72 -6.59 1.28 -5.25
CA ALA A 72 -5.56 1.66 -6.20
C ALA A 72 -5.26 3.15 -6.09
N ALA A 73 -4.01 3.50 -6.36
CA ALA A 73 -3.52 4.87 -6.39
C ALA A 73 -2.52 5.03 -7.53
N ASP A 74 -2.62 6.17 -8.22
CA ASP A 74 -1.57 6.66 -9.12
C ASP A 74 -0.72 7.63 -8.28
N ILE A 75 0.53 7.25 -8.03
CA ILE A 75 1.47 7.97 -7.17
C ILE A 75 2.34 8.87 -8.05
N SER A 76 2.29 10.17 -7.78
CA SER A 76 3.12 11.16 -8.48
C SER A 76 3.88 12.05 -7.49
N ALA A 77 5.20 12.14 -7.65
CA ALA A 77 6.04 13.04 -6.88
C ALA A 77 7.39 13.30 -7.57
N LYS A 78 8.01 14.46 -7.30
CA LYS A 78 9.40 14.69 -7.69
C LYS A 78 10.32 13.84 -6.83
N ARG A 79 11.23 13.06 -7.45
CA ARG A 79 12.18 12.23 -6.68
C ARG A 79 13.03 13.08 -5.73
N SER A 80 13.48 14.25 -6.18
CA SER A 80 14.29 15.17 -5.37
C SER A 80 13.57 15.66 -4.11
N GLU A 81 12.25 15.84 -4.19
CA GLU A 81 11.42 16.24 -3.06
C GLU A 81 11.33 15.11 -2.03
N VAL A 82 10.98 13.89 -2.47
CA VAL A 82 10.91 12.71 -1.59
C VAL A 82 12.27 12.43 -0.94
N ILE A 83 13.36 12.48 -1.71
CA ILE A 83 14.72 12.33 -1.18
C ILE A 83 15.04 13.43 -0.17
N GLY A 84 14.71 14.69 -0.47
CA GLY A 84 14.93 15.82 0.42
C GLY A 84 14.22 15.63 1.77
N LEU A 85 12.95 15.24 1.72
CA LEU A 85 12.12 14.94 2.88
C LEU A 85 12.70 13.78 3.71
N VAL A 86 13.05 12.67 3.06
CA VAL A 86 13.66 11.51 3.73
C VAL A 86 15.00 11.87 4.39
N ARG A 87 15.84 12.65 3.71
CA ARG A 87 17.15 13.08 4.23
C ARG A 87 17.04 14.02 5.43
N ALA A 88 15.94 14.76 5.58
CA ALA A 88 15.70 15.55 6.77
C ALA A 88 15.51 14.66 8.03
N GLY A 89 15.03 13.42 7.84
CA GLY A 89 14.73 12.46 8.90
C GLY A 89 13.68 12.98 9.90
N GLY A 90 13.50 12.25 11.01
CA GLY A 90 12.40 12.57 11.93
C GLY A 90 11.05 12.19 11.32
N ASP A 91 10.02 12.99 11.55
CA ASP A 91 8.69 12.75 10.97
C ASP A 91 8.62 13.29 9.54
N VAL A 92 8.61 12.36 8.58
CA VAL A 92 8.61 12.64 7.15
C VAL A 92 7.20 12.51 6.60
N ALA A 93 6.54 13.63 6.32
CA ALA A 93 5.25 13.65 5.64
C ALA A 93 5.47 13.53 4.13
N LEU A 94 4.88 12.50 3.52
CA LEU A 94 4.89 12.31 2.08
C LEU A 94 3.75 13.12 1.43
N PRO A 95 3.93 13.55 0.16
CA PRO A 95 2.90 14.27 -0.57
C PRO A 95 1.60 13.48 -0.64
N GLN A 96 0.49 14.20 -0.51
CA GLN A 96 -0.85 13.64 -0.56
C GLN A 96 -1.13 13.01 -1.93
N GLN A 97 -1.75 11.82 -1.94
CA GLN A 97 -2.16 11.10 -3.14
C GLN A 97 -3.64 10.74 -3.06
N GLU A 98 -4.38 10.87 -4.17
CA GLU A 98 -5.73 10.34 -4.25
C GLU A 98 -5.68 8.80 -4.33
N VAL A 99 -6.50 8.15 -3.52
CA VAL A 99 -6.68 6.70 -3.53
C VAL A 99 -8.14 6.40 -3.84
N ARG A 100 -8.36 5.47 -4.76
CA ARG A 100 -9.68 4.99 -5.16
C ARG A 100 -9.83 3.55 -4.70
N CYS A 101 -10.93 3.23 -4.05
CA CYS A 101 -11.19 1.87 -3.62
C CYS A 101 -12.57 1.39 -4.04
N ARG A 102 -12.66 0.08 -4.19
CA ARG A 102 -13.90 -0.68 -4.21
C ARG A 102 -14.04 -1.36 -2.87
N LEU A 103 -15.08 -1.01 -2.15
CA LEU A 103 -15.45 -1.57 -0.88
C LEU A 103 -16.66 -2.48 -1.08
N VAL A 104 -16.80 -3.57 -0.32
CA VAL A 104 -18.00 -4.43 -0.38
C VAL A 104 -18.83 -4.22 0.88
N SER A 105 -20.09 -3.81 0.72
CA SER A 105 -21.04 -3.59 1.80
C SER A 105 -22.37 -4.30 1.52
N GLY A 106 -22.80 -5.17 2.44
CA GLY A 106 -24.03 -5.97 2.24
C GLY A 106 -24.01 -6.88 1.00
N GLY A 107 -22.83 -7.15 0.44
CA GLY A 107 -22.65 -7.91 -0.81
C GLY A 107 -22.48 -7.03 -2.06
N ASP A 108 -22.82 -5.75 -1.98
CA ASP A 108 -22.72 -4.83 -3.11
C ASP A 108 -21.40 -4.03 -3.10
N PRO A 109 -20.74 -3.87 -4.25
CA PRO A 109 -19.54 -3.05 -4.36
C PRO A 109 -19.90 -1.55 -4.37
N VAL A 110 -19.28 -0.80 -3.47
CA VAL A 110 -19.38 0.66 -3.37
C VAL A 110 -18.03 1.29 -3.71
N GLY A 111 -18.07 2.31 -4.58
CA GLY A 111 -16.89 3.10 -4.92
C GLY A 111 -16.61 4.15 -3.85
N VAL A 112 -15.39 4.17 -3.32
CA VAL A 112 -14.95 5.14 -2.31
C VAL A 112 -13.65 5.80 -2.74
N ARG A 113 -13.45 7.04 -2.29
CA ARG A 113 -12.22 7.80 -2.56
C ARG A 113 -11.76 8.48 -1.29
N PHE A 114 -10.44 8.57 -1.12
CA PHE A 114 -9.85 9.32 -0.02
C PHE A 114 -8.47 9.82 -0.43
N HIS A 115 -7.92 10.70 0.40
CA HIS A 115 -6.56 11.17 0.27
C HIS A 115 -5.64 10.47 1.26
N LEU A 116 -4.53 9.96 0.77
CA LEU A 116 -3.48 9.33 1.57
C LEU A 116 -2.30 10.29 1.70
N ALA A 117 -1.93 10.65 2.93
CA ALA A 117 -0.78 11.51 3.22
C ALA A 117 0.11 10.84 4.30
N PRO A 118 0.93 9.86 3.92
CA PRO A 118 1.66 9.06 4.89
C PRO A 118 2.69 9.87 5.65
N VAL A 119 2.84 9.60 6.95
CA VAL A 119 3.93 10.13 7.77
C VAL A 119 4.78 8.97 8.24
N VAL A 120 6.07 8.98 7.89
CA VAL A 120 7.04 7.96 8.28
C VAL A 120 8.07 8.56 9.22
N ARG A 121 8.26 7.98 10.40
CA ARG A 121 9.31 8.40 11.34
C ARG A 121 10.60 7.67 11.03
N ILE A 122 11.63 8.42 10.65
CA ILE A 122 12.96 7.91 10.32
C ILE A 122 13.92 8.23 11.46
N ASP A 123 14.51 7.19 12.04
CA ASP A 123 15.57 7.32 13.03
C ASP A 123 16.86 7.82 12.35
N ARG A 124 17.35 8.98 12.77
CA ARG A 124 18.52 9.63 12.16
C ARG A 124 19.84 8.91 12.38
N LYS A 125 19.94 8.05 13.40
CA LYS A 125 21.18 7.32 13.72
C LYS A 125 21.32 6.08 12.86
N THR A 126 20.21 5.36 12.68
CA THR A 126 20.16 4.09 11.96
C THR A 126 19.72 4.24 10.51
N ASN A 127 19.16 5.40 10.15
CA ASN A 127 18.53 5.68 8.86
C ASN A 127 17.45 4.65 8.47
N LYS A 128 16.68 4.21 9.48
CA LYS A 128 15.58 3.24 9.33
C LYS A 128 14.25 3.89 9.70
N ALA A 129 13.19 3.49 8.99
CA ALA A 129 11.83 3.76 9.41
C ALA A 129 11.53 2.97 10.70
N VAL A 130 11.11 3.68 11.75
CA VAL A 130 10.78 3.11 13.06
C VAL A 130 9.30 3.25 13.39
N ASP A 131 8.59 4.10 12.63
CA ASP A 131 7.16 4.34 12.79
C ASP A 131 6.55 4.79 11.47
N ALA A 132 5.25 4.58 11.30
CA ALA A 132 4.51 5.14 10.18
C ALA A 132 3.01 5.30 10.48
N ARG A 133 2.34 6.17 9.71
CA ARG A 133 0.89 6.38 9.71
C ARG A 133 0.44 6.62 8.27
N LEU A 134 -0.71 6.09 7.87
CA LEU A 134 -1.25 6.30 6.52
C LEU A 134 -1.71 7.74 6.29
N GLY A 135 -2.32 8.38 7.30
CA GLY A 135 -2.78 9.75 7.19
C GLY A 135 -3.95 9.90 6.22
N ILE A 136 -4.92 8.98 6.28
CA ILE A 136 -6.12 9.00 5.43
C ILE A 136 -7.05 10.14 5.84
N ARG A 137 -7.52 10.89 4.84
CA ARG A 137 -8.43 12.05 4.98
C ARG A 137 -9.45 12.09 3.84
N ASP A 138 -10.48 12.92 4.00
CA ASP A 138 -11.47 13.24 2.97
C ASP A 138 -12.15 12.00 2.35
N LEU A 139 -12.52 11.03 3.19
CA LEU A 139 -13.18 9.82 2.71
C LEU A 139 -14.59 10.16 2.19
N THR A 140 -14.84 9.85 0.92
CA THR A 140 -16.11 10.06 0.23
C THR A 140 -16.65 8.76 -0.35
N GLY A 141 -17.97 8.70 -0.59
CA GLY A 141 -18.66 7.52 -1.12
C GLY A 141 -19.31 6.62 -0.07
N LEU A 142 -19.17 6.96 1.22
CA LEU A 142 -19.85 6.29 2.34
C LEU A 142 -20.58 7.33 3.20
N PRO A 143 -21.65 6.92 3.93
CA PRO A 143 -22.25 7.77 4.96
C PRO A 143 -21.28 8.00 6.13
N GLU A 144 -21.38 9.15 6.81
CA GLU A 144 -20.40 9.61 7.82
C GLU A 144 -20.03 8.61 8.93
N PRO A 145 -20.97 7.83 9.52
CA PRO A 145 -20.60 6.86 10.54
C PRO A 145 -19.66 5.78 9.99
N LEU A 146 -19.89 5.37 8.75
CA LEU A 146 -19.12 4.33 8.08
C LEU A 146 -17.80 4.86 7.53
N ALA A 147 -17.82 6.07 6.96
CA ALA A 147 -16.63 6.77 6.53
C ALA A 147 -15.63 6.93 7.69
N THR A 148 -16.13 7.35 8.86
CA THR A 148 -15.33 7.48 10.08
C THR A 148 -14.77 6.13 10.50
N ALA A 149 -15.58 5.08 10.59
CA ALA A 149 -15.12 3.74 10.97
C ALA A 149 -14.02 3.20 10.04
N VAL A 150 -14.16 3.41 8.73
CA VAL A 150 -13.13 3.01 7.75
C VAL A 150 -11.85 3.81 7.91
N ALA A 151 -11.96 5.14 8.05
CA ALA A 151 -10.79 6.01 8.23
C ALA A 151 -10.04 5.69 9.53
N GLU A 152 -10.77 5.44 10.63
CA GLU A 152 -10.20 5.03 11.92
C GLU A 152 -9.52 3.66 11.82
N PHE A 153 -10.17 2.68 11.19
CA PHE A 153 -9.57 1.36 10.98
C PHE A 153 -8.27 1.46 10.19
N LEU A 154 -8.29 2.12 9.03
CA LEU A 154 -7.11 2.20 8.17
C LEU A 154 -5.97 2.96 8.84
N ASN A 155 -6.26 4.07 9.52
CA ASN A 155 -5.22 4.83 10.24
C ASN A 155 -4.74 4.14 11.54
N GLY A 156 -5.57 3.27 12.13
CA GLY A 156 -5.32 2.64 13.43
C GLY A 156 -4.79 1.21 13.38
N ASP A 157 -4.95 0.49 12.26
CA ASP A 157 -4.59 -0.93 12.18
C ASP A 157 -3.06 -1.13 12.32
N PRO A 158 -2.60 -1.88 13.35
CA PRO A 158 -1.17 -2.08 13.61
C PRO A 158 -0.45 -2.83 12.48
N THR A 159 -1.17 -3.65 11.71
CA THR A 159 -0.60 -4.45 10.63
C THR A 159 -0.33 -3.56 9.42
N LEU A 160 -1.25 -2.66 9.06
CA LEU A 160 -1.04 -1.67 8.02
C LEU A 160 0.14 -0.73 8.36
N ARG A 161 0.23 -0.31 9.63
CA ARG A 161 1.39 0.46 10.12
C ARG A 161 2.70 -0.28 9.94
N LYS A 162 2.77 -1.56 10.30
CA LYS A 162 3.96 -2.41 10.10
C LYS A 162 4.31 -2.56 8.63
N SER A 163 3.31 -2.76 7.76
CA SER A 163 3.49 -2.86 6.31
C SER A 163 4.12 -1.61 5.72
N LEU A 164 3.66 -0.42 6.15
CA LEU A 164 4.22 0.85 5.70
C LEU A 164 5.67 1.04 6.19
N ILE A 165 5.99 0.67 7.43
CA ILE A 165 7.37 0.68 7.96
C ILE A 165 8.26 -0.27 7.16
N GLN A 166 7.78 -1.47 6.85
CA GLN A 166 8.51 -2.46 6.07
C GLN A 166 8.79 -1.93 4.65
N ALA A 167 7.76 -1.42 3.96
CA ALA A 167 7.89 -0.86 2.62
C ALA A 167 8.90 0.32 2.59
N ALA A 168 8.84 1.21 3.60
CA ALA A 168 9.83 2.28 3.73
C ALA A 168 11.25 1.72 3.88
N ASN A 169 11.46 0.76 4.78
CA ASN A 169 12.78 0.15 5.00
C ASN A 169 13.32 -0.66 3.81
N GLU A 170 12.46 -1.13 2.91
CA GLU A 170 12.87 -1.75 1.64
C GLU A 170 13.33 -0.71 0.61
N ILE A 171 12.83 0.52 0.67
CA ILE A 171 13.14 1.61 -0.28
C ILE A 171 14.33 2.45 0.18
N LEU A 172 14.40 2.78 1.48
CA LEU A 172 15.43 3.66 2.04
C LEU A 172 16.88 3.31 1.64
N PRO A 173 17.31 2.03 1.61
CA PRO A 173 18.66 1.67 1.21
C PRO A 173 18.99 1.95 -0.27
N ASN A 174 17.96 2.02 -1.13
CA ASN A 174 18.10 2.23 -2.57
C ASN A 174 18.08 3.70 -2.97
N LEU A 175 17.83 4.60 -2.02
CA LEU A 175 17.89 6.03 -2.30
C LEU A 175 19.33 6.47 -2.59
N PRO A 176 19.56 7.40 -3.53
CA PRO A 176 20.88 7.94 -3.82
C PRO A 176 21.59 8.40 -2.54
N LYS A 177 22.81 7.89 -2.33
CA LYS A 177 23.70 8.32 -1.25
C LYS A 177 24.10 9.80 -1.44
N ARG A 178 24.52 10.44 -0.36
CA ARG A 178 25.16 11.76 -0.43
C ARG A 178 26.53 11.63 -1.07
#